data_AF-A0A602CUD1-F1
#
_entry.id   AF-A0A602CUD1-F1
#
_cell.length_a   1.000
_cell.length_b   1.000
_cell.length_c   1.000
_cell.angle_alpha   90.00
_cell.angle_beta   90.00
_cell.angle_gamma   90.00
#
_symmetry.space_group_name_H-M   'P 1'
#
loop_
_entity.id
_entity.type
_entity.pdbx_description
1 polymer ?
#
loop_
_entity_poly.entity_id
_entity_poly.type
_entity_poly.pdbx_seq_one_letter_code
_entity_poly.pdbx_strand_id
1 'polypeptide(L)'
;MTKINYQALREKAEKATCGVWSLEYGEEKLDAGDALIHREVVGYLPICIIEGAHPESGFDEDFQMEQQANAEFIAAANPATVLALLDELEHYKSREERVTKLVLDNSTSWDALYKKLEAAEKRIAELDKRLIEYAGIATREAHRVAELEARTVILPEPIIVLHRRDFTDAHREIYAYPEAEVNAALADAVIGVNGE
;
A
#
# COMPACT_ATOMS: atom_id res chain seq x y z
N MET A 1 13.42 10.27 37.83
CA MET A 1 13.08 11.58 37.24
C MET A 1 11.59 11.79 37.36
N THR A 2 11.17 12.88 37.99
CA THR A 2 9.75 13.26 38.10
C THR A 2 9.27 13.76 36.74
N LYS A 3 8.10 13.31 36.27
CA LYS A 3 7.54 13.74 34.99
C LYS A 3 7.23 15.24 35.05
N ILE A 4 7.72 16.02 34.09
CA ILE A 4 7.42 17.45 33.98
C ILE A 4 5.91 17.61 33.75
N ASN A 5 5.27 18.47 34.53
CA ASN A 5 3.88 18.85 34.32
C ASN A 5 3.81 20.04 33.34
N TYR A 6 3.66 19.74 32.05
CA TYR A 6 3.62 20.75 30.98
C TYR A 6 2.46 21.73 31.13
N GLN A 7 1.31 21.29 31.63
CA GLN A 7 0.15 22.17 31.84
C GLN A 7 0.43 23.19 32.96
N ALA A 8 1.00 22.72 34.07
CA ALA A 8 1.40 23.62 35.16
C ALA A 8 2.50 24.60 34.72
N LEU A 9 3.41 24.18 33.83
CA LEU A 9 4.43 25.07 33.27
C LEU A 9 3.81 26.12 32.33
N ARG A 10 2.87 25.72 31.47
CA ARG A 10 2.11 26.61 30.58
C ARG A 10 1.37 27.69 31.38
N GLU A 11 0.63 27.29 32.42
CA GLU A 11 -0.11 28.22 33.27
C GLU A 11 0.80 29.23 33.98
N LYS A 12 2.01 28.83 34.37
CA LYS A 12 3.01 29.75 34.95
C LYS A 12 3.53 30.74 33.91
N ALA A 13 3.83 30.27 32.70
CA ALA A 13 4.31 31.12 31.63
C ALA A 13 3.24 32.14 31.17
N GLU A 14 1.97 31.73 31.04
CA GLU A 14 0.86 32.61 30.67
C GLU A 14 0.61 33.72 31.71
N LYS A 15 0.84 33.44 33.00
CA LYS A 15 0.67 34.41 34.09
C LYS A 15 1.87 35.34 34.27
N ALA A 16 3.03 34.98 33.75
CA ALA A 16 4.24 35.79 33.84
C ALA A 16 4.22 36.96 32.83
N THR A 17 5.19 37.87 32.94
CA THR A 17 5.32 39.00 32.02
C THR A 17 5.47 38.51 30.59
N CYS A 18 4.48 38.78 29.74
CA CYS A 18 4.49 38.29 28.36
C CYS A 18 5.54 39.00 27.50
N GLY A 19 5.81 38.44 26.31
CA GLY A 19 6.76 39.00 25.34
C GLY A 19 8.21 38.64 25.61
N VAL A 20 9.10 39.17 24.78
CA VAL A 20 10.55 38.96 24.88
C VAL A 20 11.12 39.80 26.02
N TRP A 21 11.97 39.20 26.82
CA TRP A 21 12.69 39.88 27.88
C TRP A 21 14.09 40.26 27.38
N SER A 22 14.51 41.48 27.70
CA SER A 22 15.81 42.05 27.33
C SER A 22 16.72 42.09 28.55
N LEU A 23 18.01 41.96 28.31
CA LEU A 23 19.04 41.94 29.34
C LEU A 23 19.93 43.17 29.16
N GLU A 24 20.08 43.94 30.24
CA GLU A 24 20.88 45.15 30.30
C GLU A 24 21.93 45.02 31.39
N TYR A 25 23.14 45.48 31.10
CA TYR A 25 24.24 45.56 32.07
C TYR A 25 24.60 47.02 32.30
N GLY A 26 24.82 47.38 33.57
CA GLY A 26 25.42 48.68 33.92
C GLY A 26 26.87 48.80 33.40
N GLU A 27 27.45 50.00 33.50
CA GLU A 27 28.82 50.29 33.06
C GLU A 27 29.86 49.39 33.76
N GLU A 28 29.63 49.10 35.03
CA GLU A 28 30.47 48.24 35.88
C GLU A 28 30.13 46.74 35.74
N LYS A 29 29.19 46.39 34.83
CA LYS A 29 28.70 45.03 34.59
C LYS A 29 28.38 44.31 35.91
N LEU A 30 28.97 43.14 36.17
CA LEU A 30 28.81 42.37 37.40
C LEU A 30 30.01 42.50 38.36
N ASP A 31 30.94 43.42 38.08
CA ASP A 31 32.16 43.66 38.89
C ASP A 31 31.89 44.63 40.07
N ALA A 32 30.89 45.49 39.91
CA ALA A 32 30.28 46.30 40.98
C ALA A 32 28.85 46.77 40.62
N GLY A 33 28.25 46.16 39.61
CA GLY A 33 26.89 46.44 39.17
C GLY A 33 26.02 45.17 39.13
N ASP A 34 24.75 45.36 38.79
CA ASP A 34 23.79 44.27 38.65
C ASP A 34 23.36 44.14 37.18
N ALA A 35 22.91 42.94 36.80
CA ALA A 35 22.26 42.73 35.52
C ALA A 35 20.74 42.86 35.66
N LEU A 36 20.12 43.60 34.74
CA LEU A 36 18.70 43.91 34.80
C LEU A 36 18.00 43.26 33.61
N ILE A 37 17.05 42.38 33.94
CA ILE A 37 16.12 41.84 32.96
C ILE A 37 14.88 42.71 32.96
N HIS A 38 14.53 43.21 31.78
CA HIS A 38 13.43 44.14 31.58
C HIS A 38 12.63 43.80 30.33
N ARG A 39 11.53 44.51 30.15
CA ARG A 39 10.79 44.52 28.90
C ARG A 39 10.55 45.95 28.45
N GLU A 40 10.89 46.23 27.20
CA GLU A 40 10.58 47.51 26.55
C GLU A 40 9.12 47.52 26.09
N VAL A 41 8.26 48.24 26.81
CA VAL A 41 6.85 48.45 26.48
C VAL A 41 6.44 49.85 26.92
N VAL A 42 6.04 50.73 25.99
CA VAL A 42 5.61 52.13 26.23
C VAL A 42 6.24 52.72 27.52
N GLY A 43 7.57 52.68 27.59
CA GLY A 43 8.33 52.84 28.84
C GLY A 43 9.21 51.63 29.17
N TYR A 44 9.69 51.61 30.42
CA TYR A 44 10.63 50.62 30.95
C TYR A 44 9.96 49.78 32.05
N LEU A 45 9.85 48.47 31.84
CA LEU A 45 9.29 47.55 32.82
C LEU A 45 10.40 46.64 33.40
N PRO A 46 10.87 46.87 34.64
CA PRO A 46 11.83 45.98 35.29
C PRO A 46 11.15 44.66 35.66
N ILE A 47 11.86 43.54 35.46
CA ILE A 47 11.33 42.18 35.74
C ILE A 47 12.12 41.54 36.87
N CYS A 48 13.44 41.47 36.76
CA CYS A 48 14.30 40.98 37.84
C CYS A 48 15.71 41.56 37.74
N ILE A 49 16.37 41.59 38.90
CA ILE A 49 17.77 42.01 39.05
C ILE A 49 18.57 40.76 39.43
N ILE A 50 19.73 40.60 38.80
CA ILE A 50 20.71 39.56 39.10
C ILE A 50 21.92 40.28 39.70
N GLU A 51 22.14 40.05 41.00
CA GLU A 51 23.20 40.71 41.76
C GLU A 51 24.59 40.28 41.26
N GLY A 52 25.47 41.26 41.07
CA GLY A 52 26.87 41.04 40.74
C GLY A 52 27.76 40.76 41.94
N ALA A 53 29.04 40.49 41.68
CA ALA A 53 30.06 40.26 42.70
C ALA A 53 30.56 41.61 43.24
N HIS A 54 29.72 42.33 43.98
CA HIS A 54 30.10 43.61 44.59
C HIS A 54 31.39 43.47 45.41
N PRO A 55 32.28 44.47 45.46
CA PRO A 55 33.53 44.39 46.23
C PRO A 55 33.33 44.05 47.72
N GLU A 56 32.16 44.39 48.26
CA GLU A 56 31.75 44.12 49.65
C GLU A 56 31.23 42.69 49.88
N SER A 57 30.87 41.97 48.80
CA SER A 57 30.26 40.65 48.86
C SER A 57 31.26 39.50 49.08
N GLY A 58 32.53 39.72 48.75
CA GLY A 58 33.59 38.71 48.84
C GLY A 58 33.52 37.61 47.77
N PHE A 59 32.69 37.78 46.74
CA PHE A 59 32.61 36.88 45.59
C PHE A 59 33.73 37.15 44.57
N ASP A 60 34.09 36.12 43.80
CA ASP A 60 35.19 36.13 42.84
C ASP A 60 34.70 36.13 41.37
N GLU A 61 35.64 36.07 40.43
CA GLU A 61 35.35 36.07 38.98
C GLU A 61 34.49 34.89 38.54
N ASP A 62 34.62 33.72 39.17
CA ASP A 62 33.82 32.53 38.84
C ASP A 62 32.34 32.78 39.15
N PHE A 63 32.04 33.41 40.29
CA PHE A 63 30.68 33.83 40.62
C PHE A 63 30.11 34.85 39.62
N GLN A 64 30.94 35.79 39.13
CA GLN A 64 30.50 36.76 38.11
C GLN A 64 30.08 36.06 36.81
N MET A 65 30.87 35.08 36.35
CA MET A 65 30.56 34.32 35.15
C MET A 65 29.26 33.51 35.30
N GLU A 66 29.03 32.89 36.45
CA GLU A 66 27.78 32.17 36.74
C GLU A 66 26.57 33.10 36.72
N GLN A 67 26.67 34.28 37.35
CA GLN A 67 25.59 35.26 37.38
C GLN A 67 25.30 35.83 35.99
N GLN A 68 26.33 36.02 35.17
CA GLN A 68 26.15 36.40 33.77
C GLN A 68 25.36 35.33 33.01
N ALA A 69 25.77 34.07 33.12
CA ALA A 69 25.10 32.95 32.47
C ALA A 69 23.65 32.76 32.95
N ASN A 70 23.39 32.97 34.25
CA ASN A 70 22.05 32.94 34.82
C ASN A 70 21.15 34.03 34.23
N ALA A 71 21.67 35.27 34.13
CA ALA A 71 20.92 36.38 33.56
C ALA A 71 20.60 36.15 32.06
N GLU A 72 21.58 35.68 31.29
CA GLU A 72 21.39 35.32 29.88
C GLU A 72 20.35 34.18 29.72
N PHE A 73 20.43 33.15 30.57
CA PHE A 73 19.49 32.04 30.56
C PHE A 73 18.06 32.49 30.89
N ILE A 74 17.87 33.28 31.94
CA ILE A 74 16.53 33.74 32.35
C ILE A 74 15.90 34.64 31.27
N ALA A 75 16.69 35.52 30.65
CA ALA A 75 16.22 36.37 29.56
C ALA A 75 15.83 35.55 28.32
N ALA A 76 16.62 34.53 27.97
CA ALA A 76 16.33 33.63 26.85
C ALA A 76 15.15 32.69 27.12
N ALA A 77 15.07 32.10 28.32
CA ALA A 77 14.01 31.20 28.79
C ALA A 77 12.80 31.95 29.34
N ASN A 78 12.52 33.14 28.79
CA ASN A 78 11.36 33.94 29.15
C ASN A 78 10.04 33.22 28.81
N PRO A 79 8.90 33.70 29.32
CA PRO A 79 7.60 33.07 29.12
C PRO A 79 7.20 32.88 27.65
N ALA A 80 7.57 33.80 26.76
CA ALA A 80 7.25 33.67 25.33
C ALA A 80 8.01 32.48 24.70
N THR A 81 9.30 32.34 25.02
CA THR A 81 10.11 31.19 24.57
C THR A 81 9.57 29.88 25.12
N VAL A 82 9.22 29.83 26.41
CA VAL A 82 8.66 28.62 27.04
C VAL A 82 7.34 28.21 26.38
N LEU A 83 6.43 29.16 26.12
CA LEU A 83 5.17 28.87 25.45
C LEU A 83 5.38 28.36 24.02
N ALA A 84 6.28 28.97 23.26
CA ALA A 84 6.61 28.49 21.91
C ALA A 84 7.15 27.05 21.93
N LEU A 85 8.04 26.71 22.87
CA LEU A 85 8.56 25.35 23.05
C LEU A 85 7.45 24.35 23.42
N LEU A 86 6.49 24.75 24.26
CA LEU A 86 5.35 23.91 24.62
C LEU A 86 4.40 23.68 23.44
N ASP A 87 4.17 24.69 22.61
CA ASP A 87 3.37 24.59 21.39
C ASP A 87 4.03 23.64 20.37
N GLU A 88 5.36 23.75 20.18
CA GLU A 88 6.12 22.83 19.33
C GLU A 88 6.02 21.38 19.83
N LEU A 89 6.17 21.17 21.14
CA LEU A 89 6.08 19.84 21.75
C LEU A 89 4.69 19.22 21.56
N GLU A 90 3.64 20.01 21.77
CA GLU A 90 2.25 19.59 21.57
C GLU A 90 1.98 19.22 20.10
N HIS A 91 2.49 20.02 19.18
CA HIS A 91 2.43 19.74 17.75
C HIS A 91 3.14 18.43 17.37
N TYR A 92 4.35 18.17 17.89
CA TYR A 92 5.06 16.91 17.64
C TYR A 92 4.31 15.70 18.19
N LYS A 93 3.75 15.81 19.40
CA LYS A 93 2.95 14.74 20.00
C LYS A 93 1.71 14.44 19.17
N SER A 94 0.99 15.48 18.73
CA SER A 94 -0.18 15.32 17.85
C SER A 94 0.20 14.65 16.51
N ARG A 95 1.36 15.02 15.93
CA ARG A 95 1.88 14.38 14.71
C ARG A 95 2.18 12.91 14.92
N GLU A 96 2.79 12.53 16.04
CA GLU A 96 3.10 11.14 16.36
C GLU A 96 1.83 10.28 16.48
N GLU A 97 0.80 10.80 17.16
CA GLU A 97 -0.51 10.15 17.27
C GLU A 97 -1.16 9.94 15.89
N ARG A 98 -1.09 10.95 15.02
CA ARG A 98 -1.60 10.87 13.64
C ARG A 98 -0.85 9.85 12.79
N VAL A 99 0.49 9.82 12.90
CA VAL A 99 1.32 8.84 12.18
C VAL A 99 1.00 7.43 12.64
N THR A 100 0.88 7.20 13.95
CA THR A 100 0.50 5.89 14.50
C THR A 100 -0.83 5.42 13.95
N LYS A 101 -1.84 6.30 13.91
CA LYS A 101 -3.14 5.99 13.33
C LYS A 101 -3.05 5.64 11.85
N LEU A 102 -2.34 6.44 11.05
CA LEU A 102 -2.15 6.18 9.62
C LEU A 102 -1.45 4.84 9.37
N VAL A 103 -0.45 4.49 10.17
CA VAL A 103 0.26 3.20 10.05
C VAL A 103 -0.69 2.03 10.34
N LEU A 104 -1.52 2.14 11.39
CA LEU A 104 -2.51 1.11 11.72
C LEU A 104 -3.56 0.97 10.60
N ASP A 105 -4.13 2.07 10.12
CA ASP A 105 -5.12 2.06 9.03
C ASP A 105 -4.52 1.46 7.75
N ASN A 106 -3.28 1.84 7.41
CA ASN A 106 -2.55 1.30 6.26
C ASN A 106 -2.31 -0.22 6.41
N SER A 107 -1.93 -0.69 7.60
CA SER A 107 -1.75 -2.12 7.88
C SER A 107 -3.05 -2.90 7.65
N THR A 108 -4.19 -2.42 8.16
CA THR A 108 -5.48 -3.09 7.95
C THR A 108 -5.88 -3.14 6.47
N SER A 109 -5.54 -2.09 5.71
CA SER A 109 -5.75 -2.05 4.27
C SER A 109 -4.88 -3.07 3.54
N TRP A 110 -3.60 -3.23 3.94
CA TRP A 110 -2.73 -4.25 3.35
C TRP A 110 -3.25 -5.66 3.60
N ASP A 111 -3.71 -5.98 4.81
CA ASP A 111 -4.27 -7.30 5.13
C ASP A 111 -5.46 -7.64 4.23
N ALA A 112 -6.34 -6.67 3.99
CA ALA A 112 -7.48 -6.85 3.09
C ALA A 112 -7.05 -7.06 1.63
N LEU A 113 -6.00 -6.35 1.17
CA LEU A 113 -5.45 -6.52 -0.17
C LEU A 113 -4.77 -7.88 -0.35
N TYR A 114 -3.98 -8.33 0.64
CA TYR A 114 -3.35 -9.66 0.60
C TYR A 114 -4.38 -10.79 0.53
N LYS A 115 -5.47 -10.70 1.28
CA LYS A 115 -6.57 -11.69 1.20
C LYS A 115 -7.22 -11.71 -0.18
N LYS A 116 -7.42 -10.55 -0.80
CA LYS A 116 -7.96 -10.46 -2.17
C LYS A 116 -6.98 -11.03 -3.20
N LEU A 117 -5.69 -10.75 -3.04
CA LEU A 117 -4.64 -11.30 -3.90
C LEU A 117 -4.61 -12.82 -3.82
N GLU A 118 -4.57 -13.38 -2.61
CA GLU A 118 -4.56 -14.83 -2.39
C GLU A 118 -5.82 -15.51 -2.99
N ALA A 119 -7.00 -14.87 -2.85
CA ALA A 119 -8.23 -15.36 -3.46
C ALA A 119 -8.19 -15.32 -5.00
N ALA A 120 -7.61 -14.27 -5.58
CA ALA A 120 -7.45 -14.14 -7.02
C ALA A 120 -6.45 -15.19 -7.56
N GLU A 121 -5.33 -15.41 -6.89
CA GLU A 121 -4.35 -16.45 -7.25
C GLU A 121 -4.98 -17.85 -7.21
N LYS A 122 -5.76 -18.18 -6.16
CA LYS A 122 -6.52 -19.43 -6.10
C LYS A 122 -7.51 -19.57 -7.26
N ARG A 123 -8.17 -18.46 -7.64
CA ARG A 123 -9.12 -18.47 -8.76
C ARG A 123 -8.43 -18.70 -10.10
N ILE A 124 -7.26 -18.10 -10.32
CA ILE A 124 -6.44 -18.32 -11.52
C ILE A 124 -6.02 -19.79 -11.60
N ALA A 125 -5.48 -20.34 -10.50
CA ALA A 125 -5.06 -21.74 -10.48
C ALA A 125 -6.20 -22.73 -10.79
N GLU A 126 -7.42 -22.44 -10.34
CA GLU A 126 -8.61 -23.23 -10.66
C GLU A 126 -9.02 -23.10 -12.15
N LEU A 127 -8.95 -21.89 -12.71
CA LEU A 127 -9.23 -21.66 -14.13
C LEU A 127 -8.21 -22.37 -15.02
N ASP A 128 -6.93 -22.35 -14.67
CA ASP A 128 -5.88 -23.05 -15.40
C ASP A 128 -6.10 -24.56 -15.41
N LYS A 129 -6.51 -25.15 -14.28
CA LYS A 129 -6.88 -26.58 -14.22
C LYS A 129 -8.03 -26.91 -15.17
N ARG A 130 -9.08 -26.09 -15.18
CA ARG A 130 -10.23 -26.27 -16.09
C ARG A 130 -9.83 -26.13 -17.54
N LEU A 131 -8.95 -25.18 -17.86
CA LEU A 131 -8.45 -24.98 -19.22
C LEU A 131 -7.71 -26.23 -19.71
N ILE A 132 -6.86 -26.83 -18.87
CA ILE A 132 -6.16 -28.07 -19.18
C ILE A 132 -7.15 -29.22 -19.40
N GLU A 133 -8.18 -29.33 -18.56
CA GLU A 133 -9.22 -30.35 -18.72
C GLU A 133 -9.98 -30.19 -20.04
N TYR A 134 -10.43 -28.97 -20.35
CA TYR A 134 -11.12 -28.67 -21.61
C TYR A 134 -10.24 -28.93 -22.83
N ALA A 135 -8.96 -28.55 -22.79
CA ALA A 135 -8.01 -28.87 -23.85
C ALA A 135 -7.84 -30.39 -24.02
N GLY A 136 -7.84 -31.13 -22.91
CA GLY A 136 -7.79 -32.60 -22.91
C GLY A 136 -9.05 -33.26 -23.48
N ILE A 137 -10.22 -32.64 -23.33
CA ILE A 137 -11.47 -33.11 -23.94
C ILE A 137 -11.45 -32.79 -25.44
N ALA A 138 -11.12 -31.55 -25.81
CA ALA A 138 -11.08 -31.11 -27.20
C ALA A 138 -10.11 -31.95 -28.05
N THR A 139 -8.95 -32.30 -27.50
CA THR A 139 -7.99 -33.19 -28.17
C THR A 139 -8.54 -34.60 -28.38
N ARG A 140 -9.18 -35.20 -27.36
CA ARG A 140 -9.82 -36.52 -27.47
C ARG A 140 -10.94 -36.53 -28.52
N GLU A 141 -11.79 -35.52 -28.51
CA GLU A 141 -12.86 -35.38 -29.51
C GLU A 141 -12.29 -35.19 -30.92
N ALA A 142 -11.25 -34.35 -31.08
CA ALA A 142 -10.58 -34.18 -32.37
C ALA A 142 -9.98 -35.49 -32.90
N HIS A 143 -9.34 -36.29 -32.03
CA HIS A 143 -8.85 -37.61 -32.41
C HIS A 143 -9.99 -38.55 -32.81
N ARG A 144 -11.10 -38.55 -32.09
CA ARG A 144 -12.28 -39.36 -32.42
C ARG A 144 -12.91 -38.96 -33.75
N VAL A 145 -13.02 -37.65 -34.03
CA VAL A 145 -13.50 -37.17 -35.33
C VAL A 145 -12.58 -37.62 -36.46
N ALA A 146 -11.26 -37.45 -36.31
CA ALA A 146 -10.30 -37.90 -37.32
C ALA A 146 -10.36 -39.43 -37.56
N GLU A 147 -10.54 -40.23 -36.50
CA GLU A 147 -10.74 -41.67 -36.62
C GLU A 147 -12.02 -41.99 -37.41
N LEU A 148 -13.14 -41.33 -37.09
CA LEU A 148 -14.42 -41.52 -37.78
C LEU A 148 -14.37 -41.07 -39.26
N GLU A 149 -13.69 -39.96 -39.56
CA GLU A 149 -13.50 -39.46 -40.94
C GLU A 149 -12.60 -40.38 -41.78
N ALA A 150 -11.66 -41.09 -41.16
CA ALA A 150 -10.81 -42.07 -41.84
C ALA A 150 -11.51 -43.42 -42.10
N ARG A 151 -12.66 -43.70 -41.46
CA ARG A 151 -13.41 -44.93 -41.70
C ARG A 151 -14.00 -44.91 -43.10
N THR A 152 -13.76 -45.99 -43.83
CA THR A 152 -14.27 -46.20 -45.18
C THR A 152 -15.08 -47.49 -45.22
N VAL A 153 -16.13 -47.51 -46.05
CA VAL A 153 -16.94 -48.71 -46.29
C VAL A 153 -16.44 -49.34 -47.58
N ILE A 154 -16.11 -50.61 -47.52
CA ILE A 154 -15.79 -51.40 -48.71
C ILE A 154 -17.09 -52.01 -49.21
N LEU A 155 -17.58 -51.55 -50.35
CA LEU A 155 -18.77 -52.13 -50.98
C LEU A 155 -18.42 -53.44 -51.70
N PRO A 156 -19.34 -54.41 -51.75
CA PRO A 156 -19.16 -55.62 -52.55
C PRO A 156 -19.06 -55.27 -54.04
N GLU A 157 -18.59 -56.21 -54.86
CA GLU A 157 -18.55 -55.99 -56.30
C GLU A 157 -19.98 -55.75 -56.85
N PRO A 158 -20.17 -54.72 -57.69
CA PRO A 158 -21.47 -54.44 -58.27
C PRO A 158 -21.87 -55.53 -59.27
N ILE A 159 -23.13 -55.94 -59.22
CA ILE A 159 -23.71 -56.89 -60.18
C ILE A 159 -24.30 -56.11 -61.35
N ILE A 160 -24.06 -56.59 -62.58
CA ILE A 160 -24.68 -56.05 -63.80
C ILE A 160 -26.11 -56.57 -63.90
N VAL A 161 -27.09 -55.67 -63.82
CA VAL A 161 -28.51 -56.03 -63.93
C VAL A 161 -29.05 -55.90 -65.35
N LEU A 162 -28.54 -54.97 -66.16
CA LEU A 162 -28.97 -54.76 -67.55
C LEU A 162 -27.83 -54.25 -68.42
N HIS A 163 -27.71 -54.79 -69.63
CA HIS A 163 -26.79 -54.31 -70.66
C HIS A 163 -27.57 -53.65 -71.81
N ARG A 164 -27.45 -52.32 -71.96
CA ARG A 164 -28.12 -51.55 -73.02
C ARG A 164 -27.26 -51.48 -74.27
N ARG A 165 -27.77 -52.00 -75.39
CA ARG A 165 -27.03 -52.10 -76.66
C ARG A 165 -26.78 -50.75 -77.33
N ASP A 166 -27.64 -49.76 -77.09
CA ASP A 166 -27.66 -48.48 -77.80
C ASP A 166 -27.00 -47.31 -77.04
N PHE A 167 -26.33 -47.59 -75.91
CA PHE A 167 -25.61 -46.60 -75.12
C PHE A 167 -24.09 -46.65 -75.41
N THR A 168 -23.42 -45.53 -75.15
CA THR A 168 -21.95 -45.43 -75.19
C THR A 168 -21.32 -46.42 -74.20
N ASP A 169 -20.12 -46.94 -74.49
CA ASP A 169 -19.44 -47.95 -73.66
C ASP A 169 -19.35 -47.57 -72.17
N ALA A 170 -19.19 -46.29 -71.84
CA ALA A 170 -19.13 -45.81 -70.46
C ALA A 170 -20.44 -45.94 -69.65
N HIS A 171 -21.60 -46.14 -70.30
CA HIS A 171 -22.93 -46.20 -69.67
C HIS A 171 -23.74 -47.39 -70.18
N ARG A 172 -23.05 -48.42 -70.65
CA ARG A 172 -23.66 -49.58 -71.31
C ARG A 172 -24.34 -50.53 -70.32
N GLU A 173 -23.94 -50.48 -69.05
CA GLU A 173 -24.38 -51.39 -67.99
C GLU A 173 -25.03 -50.62 -66.84
N ILE A 174 -26.10 -51.19 -66.30
CA ILE A 174 -26.68 -50.75 -65.02
C ILE A 174 -26.14 -51.69 -63.94
N TYR A 175 -25.55 -51.09 -62.92
CA TYR A 175 -24.99 -51.78 -61.77
C TYR A 175 -25.95 -51.71 -60.57
N ALA A 176 -26.03 -52.80 -59.81
CA ALA A 176 -26.75 -52.87 -58.55
C ALA A 176 -25.89 -53.57 -57.50
N TYR A 177 -26.05 -53.17 -56.24
CA TYR A 177 -25.43 -53.84 -55.11
C TYR A 177 -26.47 -54.67 -54.36
N PRO A 178 -26.17 -55.92 -53.97
CA PRO A 178 -27.08 -56.70 -53.15
C PRO A 178 -27.31 -56.03 -51.79
N GLU A 179 -28.57 -55.74 -51.47
CA GLU A 179 -28.94 -55.03 -50.24
C GLU A 179 -28.38 -55.70 -48.97
N ALA A 180 -28.45 -57.04 -48.90
CA ALA A 180 -27.93 -57.80 -47.76
C ALA A 180 -26.41 -57.63 -47.57
N GLU A 181 -25.65 -57.58 -48.67
CA GLU A 181 -24.19 -57.43 -48.63
C GLU A 181 -23.79 -55.98 -48.34
N VAL A 182 -24.53 -55.00 -48.85
CA VAL A 182 -24.35 -53.58 -48.48
C VAL A 182 -24.62 -53.35 -47.00
N ASN A 183 -25.73 -53.90 -46.48
CA ASN A 183 -26.06 -53.78 -45.07
C ASN A 183 -25.04 -54.49 -44.18
N ALA A 184 -24.49 -55.63 -44.61
CA ALA A 184 -23.38 -56.29 -43.93
C ALA A 184 -22.12 -55.41 -43.91
N ALA A 185 -21.73 -54.82 -45.06
CA ALA A 185 -20.57 -53.93 -45.15
C ALA A 185 -20.74 -52.65 -44.29
N LEU A 186 -21.95 -52.09 -44.22
CA LEU A 186 -22.27 -50.95 -43.36
C LEU A 186 -22.24 -51.33 -41.87
N ALA A 187 -22.77 -52.50 -41.51
CA ALA A 187 -22.74 -53.02 -40.15
C ALA A 187 -21.31 -53.32 -39.68
N ASP A 188 -20.47 -53.89 -40.54
CA ASP A 188 -19.04 -54.14 -40.27
C ASP A 188 -18.27 -52.84 -40.07
N ALA A 189 -18.63 -51.77 -40.79
CA ALA A 189 -18.11 -50.43 -40.58
C ALA A 189 -18.73 -49.70 -39.36
N VAL A 190 -19.67 -50.35 -38.65
CA VAL A 190 -20.41 -49.82 -37.50
C VAL A 190 -21.16 -48.52 -37.86
N ILE A 191 -21.71 -48.47 -39.08
CA ILE A 191 -22.52 -47.35 -39.57
C ILE A 191 -23.99 -47.68 -39.34
N GLY A 192 -24.68 -46.85 -38.55
CA GLY A 192 -26.12 -46.94 -38.37
C GLY A 192 -26.85 -46.45 -39.63
N VAL A 193 -27.80 -47.24 -40.13
CA VAL A 193 -28.67 -46.86 -41.25
C VAL A 193 -30.06 -46.55 -40.70
N ASN A 194 -30.56 -45.34 -40.94
CA ASN A 194 -31.96 -44.97 -40.66
C ASN A 194 -32.72 -44.91 -41.99
N GLY A 195 -33.88 -45.56 -42.06
CA GLY A 195 -34.81 -45.39 -43.18
C GLY A 195 -35.60 -44.09 -43.03
N GLU A 196 -35.94 -43.47 -44.16
CA GLU A 196 -36.96 -42.40 -44.22
C GLU A 196 -38.38 -42.95 -44.04
#